data_AF-A0A091UZA7-F1
#
_entry.id   AF-A0A091UZA7-F1
#
_cell.length_a   1.000
_cell.length_b   1.000
_cell.length_c   1.000
_cell.angle_alpha   90.00
_cell.angle_beta   90.00
_cell.angle_gamma   90.00
#
_symmetry.space_group_name_H-M   'P 1'
#
loop_
_entity.id
_entity.type
_entity.pdbx_description
1 polymer ?
#
loop_
_entity_poly.entity_id
_entity_poly.type
_entity_poly.pdbx_seq_one_letter_code
_entity_poly.pdbx_strand_id
1 'polypeptide(L)' 'GFMRVPNNDVQCKQAGGTCSTKSTCPLPNTRSFGRCQQGVPCCRTV' A
#
# COMPACT_ATOMS: atom_id res chain seq x y z
N GLY A 1 -3.46 7.16 -17.23
CA GLY A 1 -4.19 7.87 -16.16
C GLY A 1 -3.37 7.85 -14.89
N PHE A 2 -3.26 8.97 -14.19
CA PHE A 2 -2.47 9.10 -12.96
C PHE A 2 -3.16 8.30 -11.84
N MET A 3 -2.66 7.10 -11.51
CA MET A 3 -3.17 6.37 -10.35
C MET A 3 -2.87 7.20 -9.10
N ARG A 4 -3.92 7.66 -8.41
CA ARG A 4 -3.76 8.35 -7.12
C ARG A 4 -3.12 7.39 -6.14
N VAL A 5 -2.04 7.84 -5.53
CA VAL A 5 -1.35 7.14 -4.44
C VAL A 5 -2.36 6.91 -3.32
N PRO A 6 -2.59 5.66 -2.87
CA PRO A 6 -3.47 5.40 -1.74
C PRO A 6 -3.03 6.20 -0.52
N ASN A 7 -3.99 6.81 0.15
CA ASN A 7 -3.76 7.56 1.39
C ASN A 7 -4.66 7.10 2.55
N ASN A 8 -5.47 6.07 2.33
CA ASN A 8 -6.26 5.42 3.38
C ASN A 8 -6.32 3.90 3.15
N ASP A 9 -6.70 3.14 4.17
CA ASP A 9 -6.89 1.68 4.10
C ASP A 9 -7.85 1.28 2.96
N VAL A 10 -8.95 2.00 2.82
CA VAL A 10 -9.97 1.72 1.81
C VAL A 10 -9.41 1.82 0.39
N GLN A 11 -8.63 2.86 0.08
CA GLN A 11 -7.96 3.06 -1.21
C GLN A 11 -6.90 2.00 -1.44
N CYS A 12 -6.16 1.62 -0.40
CA CYS A 12 -5.17 0.56 -0.49
C CYS A 12 -5.81 -0.77 -0.90
N LYS A 13 -6.91 -1.12 -0.23
CA LYS A 13 -7.69 -2.33 -0.50
C LYS A 13 -8.36 -2.29 -1.88
N GLN A 14 -8.95 -1.15 -2.27
CA GLN A 14 -9.54 -0.94 -3.60
C GLN A 14 -8.52 -1.09 -4.73
N ALA A 15 -7.27 -0.70 -4.47
CA ALA A 15 -6.17 -0.86 -5.42
C ALA A 15 -5.55 -2.27 -5.40
N GLY A 16 -6.11 -3.23 -4.65
CA GLY A 16 -5.61 -4.60 -4.54
C GLY A 16 -4.35 -4.72 -3.68
N GLY A 17 -4.09 -3.75 -2.81
CA GLY A 17 -3.02 -3.77 -1.82
C GLY A 17 -3.51 -4.14 -0.42
N THR A 18 -2.57 -4.24 0.50
CA THR A 18 -2.81 -4.46 1.93
C THR A 18 -1.90 -3.56 2.74
N CYS A 19 -2.43 -3.06 3.85
CA CYS A 19 -1.71 -2.21 4.77
C CYS A 19 -0.70 -3.02 5.58
N SER A 20 0.59 -2.72 5.41
CA SER A 20 1.64 -3.39 6.17
C SER A 20 1.89 -2.65 7.47
N THR A 21 1.84 -3.36 8.59
CA THR A 21 2.19 -2.81 9.92
C THR A 21 3.68 -2.51 10.09
N LYS A 22 4.51 -2.97 9.14
CA LYS A 22 5.95 -2.67 9.04
C LYS A 22 6.18 -1.48 8.12
N SER A 23 7.24 -0.70 8.38
CA SER A 23 7.65 0.45 7.55
C SER A 23 8.01 0.08 6.09
N THR A 24 8.16 -1.22 5.79
CA THR A 24 8.43 -1.78 4.47
C THR A 24 7.56 -3.02 4.21
N CYS A 25 7.32 -3.32 2.93
CA CYS A 25 6.59 -4.51 2.53
C CYS A 25 7.49 -5.73 2.69
N PRO A 26 7.12 -6.73 3.52
CA PRO A 26 8.01 -7.83 3.85
C PRO A 26 8.14 -8.88 2.74
N LEU A 27 7.25 -8.89 1.75
CA LEU A 27 7.27 -9.89 0.68
C LEU A 27 8.13 -9.40 -0.49
N PRO A 28 9.01 -10.24 -1.06
CA PRO A 28 9.88 -9.88 -2.18
C PRO A 28 9.11 -9.50 -3.46
N ASN A 29 7.89 -10.02 -3.62
CA ASN A 29 7.00 -9.69 -4.74
C ASN A 29 6.01 -8.57 -4.43
N THR A 30 6.18 -7.85 -3.32
CA THR A 30 5.29 -6.75 -2.93
C THR A 30 6.02 -5.42 -2.93
N ARG A 31 5.38 -4.39 -3.47
CA ARG A 31 5.92 -3.04 -3.53
C ARG A 31 5.02 -2.08 -2.76
N SER A 32 5.63 -1.15 -2.02
CA SER A 32 4.91 -0.04 -1.43
C SER A 32 4.57 0.97 -2.53
N PHE A 33 3.29 1.32 -2.65
CA PHE A 33 2.84 2.28 -3.67
C PHE A 33 1.91 3.37 -3.10
N GLY A 34 1.81 3.45 -1.77
CA GLY A 34 1.07 4.47 -1.05
C GLY A 34 1.11 4.23 0.46
N ARG A 35 0.14 4.80 1.17
CA ARG A 35 0.01 4.69 2.63
C ARG A 35 -1.44 4.46 3.02
N CYS A 36 -1.67 3.70 4.07
CA CYS A 36 -3.01 3.42 4.57
C CYS A 36 -3.43 4.35 5.71
N GLN A 37 -2.49 4.77 6.53
CA GLN A 37 -2.67 5.76 7.58
C GLN A 37 -1.27 6.13 8.10
N GLN A 38 -1.20 7.05 9.06
CA GLN A 38 0.02 7.58 9.70
C GLN A 38 1.19 6.57 9.77
N GLY A 39 2.06 6.60 8.75
CA GLY A 39 3.29 5.78 8.69
C GLY A 39 3.16 4.35 8.14
N VAL A 40 1.95 3.85 7.84
CA VAL A 40 1.71 2.46 7.38
C VAL A 40 1.72 2.42 5.85
N PRO A 41 2.72 1.79 5.20
CA PRO A 41 2.76 1.68 3.75
C PRO A 41 1.67 0.73 3.23
N CYS A 42 1.08 1.11 2.10
CA CYS A 42 0.20 0.25 1.33
C CYS A 42 1.05 -0.63 0.40
N CYS A 43 1.02 -1.93 0.63
CA CYS A 43 1.81 -2.94 -0.07
C CYS A 43 0.95 -3.69 -1.09
N ARG A 44 1.39 -3.77 -2.34
CA ARG A 44 0.70 -4.52 -3.40
C ARG A 44 1.66 -5.43 -4.12
N THR A 45 1.18 -6.63 -4.45
CA THR A 45 1.92 -7.58 -5.29
C THR A 45 2.08 -7.01 -6.70
N VAL A 46 3.31 -6.97 -7.21
CA VAL A 46 3.62 -6.55 -8.58
C VAL A 46 3.40 -7.67 -9.57
#